data_AF-A0A8B7NGK5-F1
#
_entry.id   AF-A0A8B7NGK5-F1
#
_cell.length_a   1.000
_cell.length_b   1.000
_cell.length_c   1.000
_cell.angle_alpha   90.00
_cell.angle_beta   90.00
_cell.angle_gamma   90.00
#
_symmetry.space_group_name_H-M   'P 1'
#
loop_
_entity.id
_entity.type
_entity.pdbx_description
1 polymer ?
#
loop_
_entity_poly.entity_id
_entity_poly.type
_entity_poly.pdbx_seq_one_letter_code
_entity_poly.pdbx_strand_id
1 'polypeptide(L)'
;MSCKNSLESKNENDGPGGSSTSNFSSAFGALKDTTVYASAQDVPSGCPKDLQLPTRLPSKNSIIVSSRQRGNPLLKHIRNVPYEYGEIVADYLMGATTCAVFLSMRYHRLNPQYIHERLKLLGQQYQLRVLLLQIDVSDPHKELQQLSRVSVMADLTLMLAWSAEEAARVLEVYKMFEHKPPDLIMERQHTSTTLRLIEALTSVHRISRPDAMTLLSNFGSLEGIVKASIQELSTCPGIGPQKAEKLYSTLHMPYAKQGGSTATRLATSAISHAFSGKEKQLSVNTGKKTSDGCAGPSSVTS
;
A
#
# COMPACT_ATOMS: atom_id res chain seq x y z
N MET A 1 -10.52 78.37 20.30
CA MET A 1 -9.46 78.44 19.26
C MET A 1 -9.67 77.25 18.33
N SER A 2 -10.35 77.49 17.20
CA SER A 2 -9.86 77.26 15.82
C SER A 2 -9.34 75.84 15.54
N CYS A 3 -9.70 75.12 14.48
CA CYS A 3 -10.61 75.29 13.36
C CYS A 3 -10.60 73.96 12.57
N LYS A 4 -11.76 73.55 12.03
CA LYS A 4 -12.00 72.98 10.66
C LYS A 4 -11.29 71.67 10.23
N ASN A 5 -12.09 70.63 9.93
CA ASN A 5 -12.52 70.15 8.58
C ASN A 5 -11.50 69.16 7.95
N SER A 6 -11.85 68.09 7.23
CA SER A 6 -12.91 67.91 6.22
C SER A 6 -13.02 66.43 5.78
N LEU A 7 -14.26 66.03 5.42
CA LEU A 7 -14.70 65.21 4.26
C LEU A 7 -14.18 63.75 4.13
N GLU A 8 -14.99 62.69 4.17
CA GLU A 8 -16.15 62.27 3.35
C GLU A 8 -15.78 61.72 1.96
N SER A 9 -15.99 60.42 1.74
CA SER A 9 -16.54 59.87 0.47
C SER A 9 -16.92 58.39 0.61
N LYS A 10 -18.19 58.10 0.31
CA LYS A 10 -18.77 56.78 0.04
C LYS A 10 -18.21 56.17 -1.25
N ASN A 11 -18.26 54.85 -1.36
CA ASN A 11 -18.70 54.17 -2.59
C ASN A 11 -19.19 52.76 -2.26
N GLU A 12 -20.49 52.53 -2.55
CA GLU A 12 -21.08 51.20 -2.74
C GLU A 12 -20.59 50.62 -4.07
N ASN A 13 -20.37 49.30 -4.13
CA ASN A 13 -20.65 48.54 -5.35
C ASN A 13 -20.89 47.05 -5.04
N ASP A 14 -21.91 46.52 -5.73
CA ASP A 14 -22.53 45.20 -5.66
C ASP A 14 -21.63 43.99 -6.03
N GLY A 15 -22.04 42.79 -5.57
CA GLY A 15 -21.79 41.53 -6.28
C GLY A 15 -21.31 40.33 -5.45
N PRO A 16 -21.98 39.15 -5.51
CA PRO A 16 -21.81 38.06 -4.54
C PRO A 16 -20.77 37.01 -4.96
N GLY A 17 -20.02 36.48 -3.99
CA GLY A 17 -19.27 35.23 -4.19
C GLY A 17 -18.09 35.05 -3.23
N GLY A 18 -18.11 33.94 -2.46
CA GLY A 18 -16.89 33.42 -1.83
C GLY A 18 -17.07 32.84 -0.43
N SER A 19 -17.42 31.55 -0.35
CA SER A 19 -16.80 30.54 0.53
C SER A 19 -16.13 31.06 1.83
N SER A 20 -16.88 31.11 2.95
CA SER A 20 -16.29 31.32 4.28
C SER A 20 -15.80 30.00 4.87
N THR A 21 -14.56 29.65 4.57
CA THR A 21 -13.75 28.69 5.35
C THR A 21 -13.51 29.27 6.74
N SER A 22 -14.09 28.67 7.78
CA SER A 22 -13.78 29.02 9.17
C SER A 22 -12.32 28.69 9.48
N ASN A 23 -11.55 29.72 9.85
CA ASN A 23 -10.14 29.61 10.17
C ASN A 23 -9.92 28.66 11.36
N PHE A 24 -9.21 27.56 11.10
CA PHE A 24 -8.83 26.51 12.05
C PHE A 24 -8.08 27.06 13.29
N SER A 25 -7.42 28.23 13.17
CA SER A 25 -6.73 28.91 14.26
C SER A 25 -7.66 29.46 15.34
N SER A 26 -8.89 29.83 14.98
CA SER A 26 -9.89 30.34 15.94
C SER A 26 -10.40 29.25 16.87
N ALA A 27 -10.44 27.99 16.41
CA ALA A 27 -10.97 26.86 17.18
C ALA A 27 -10.04 26.42 18.32
N PHE A 28 -8.75 26.75 18.25
CA PHE A 28 -7.74 26.40 19.28
C PHE A 28 -7.35 27.58 20.18
N GLY A 29 -7.91 28.77 19.96
CA GLY A 29 -7.64 29.94 20.83
C GLY A 29 -8.03 29.70 22.29
N ALA A 30 -9.14 28.98 22.50
CA ALA A 30 -9.68 28.67 23.83
C ALA A 30 -8.81 27.68 24.65
N LEU A 31 -7.83 27.01 24.04
CA LEU A 31 -6.92 26.09 24.73
C LEU A 31 -5.72 26.79 25.38
N LYS A 32 -5.53 28.08 25.09
CA LYS A 32 -4.48 28.90 25.72
C LYS A 32 -4.83 29.29 27.16
N ASP A 33 -6.11 29.28 27.52
CA ASP A 33 -6.60 29.67 28.84
C ASP A 33 -6.69 28.49 29.82
N THR A 34 -6.37 27.26 29.39
CA THR A 34 -6.31 26.10 30.28
C THR A 34 -5.06 26.13 31.15
N THR A 35 -5.22 25.83 32.44
CA THR A 35 -4.18 25.78 33.49
C THR A 35 -2.98 24.89 33.16
N VAL A 36 -3.11 23.97 32.19
CA VAL A 36 -2.03 23.12 31.68
C VAL A 36 -0.99 23.90 30.86
N TYR A 37 -1.38 25.01 30.23
CA TYR A 37 -0.47 25.85 29.43
C TYR A 37 0.35 26.82 30.28
N ALA A 38 -0.17 27.21 31.45
CA ALA A 38 0.52 28.12 32.38
C ALA A 38 1.74 27.48 33.05
N SER A 39 1.74 26.15 33.26
CA SER A 39 2.88 25.42 33.86
C SER A 39 4.08 25.23 32.93
N ALA A 40 4.03 25.71 31.69
CA ALA A 40 5.07 25.51 30.68
C ALA A 40 5.98 26.74 30.45
N GLN A 41 5.84 27.84 31.21
CA GLN A 41 6.57 29.09 30.97
C GLN A 41 7.69 29.44 31.96
N ASP A 42 7.94 28.64 32.99
CA ASP A 42 9.06 28.89 33.91
C ASP A 42 10.29 28.03 33.57
N VAL A 43 11.05 28.45 32.55
CA VAL A 43 12.44 28.00 32.35
C VAL A 43 13.31 29.22 31.96
N PRO A 44 14.32 29.58 32.75
CA PRO A 44 15.09 30.81 32.53
C PRO A 44 15.90 30.75 31.23
N SER A 45 15.80 31.82 30.46
CA SER A 45 16.50 32.07 29.20
C SER A 45 18.00 32.28 29.44
N GLY A 46 18.76 31.19 29.49
CA GLY A 46 20.21 31.19 29.30
C GLY A 46 20.52 30.41 28.02
N CYS A 47 21.23 31.03 27.07
CA CYS A 47 21.61 30.42 25.80
C CYS A 47 22.99 29.77 25.93
N PRO A 48 23.13 28.43 25.90
CA PRO A 48 24.39 27.81 25.55
C PRO A 48 24.42 27.66 24.03
N LYS A 49 25.25 28.50 23.39
CA LYS A 49 25.78 28.22 22.06
C LYS A 49 26.67 26.98 22.18
N ASP A 50 26.09 25.80 21.96
CA ASP A 50 26.72 24.59 21.40
C ASP A 50 25.74 23.41 21.53
N LEU A 51 24.76 23.35 20.64
CA LEU A 51 24.15 22.08 20.28
C LEU A 51 25.09 21.40 19.28
N GLN A 52 26.18 20.83 19.81
CA GLN A 52 26.95 19.85 19.06
C GLN A 52 26.02 18.65 18.81
N LEU A 53 25.71 18.41 17.52
CA LEU A 53 25.36 17.07 17.05
C LEU A 53 26.33 16.08 17.71
N PRO A 54 25.86 14.91 18.19
CA PRO A 54 26.75 13.95 18.83
C PRO A 54 27.98 13.73 17.94
N THR A 55 29.12 14.04 18.54
CA THR A 55 30.47 13.88 18.04
C THR A 55 30.55 12.71 17.08
N ARG A 56 30.90 13.01 15.82
CA ARG A 56 31.16 12.08 14.71
C ARG A 56 31.27 10.62 15.16
N LEU A 57 30.19 9.86 14.97
CA LEU A 57 30.26 8.41 15.01
C LEU A 57 31.06 7.93 13.78
N PRO A 58 31.89 6.88 13.93
CA PRO A 58 32.94 6.55 12.99
C PRO A 58 32.38 6.25 11.61
N SER A 59 33.05 6.74 10.57
CA SER A 59 32.80 6.48 9.15
C SER A 59 33.13 5.02 8.77
N LYS A 60 32.68 4.07 9.59
CA LYS A 60 32.79 2.65 9.33
C LYS A 60 31.40 2.17 8.96
N ASN A 61 31.33 1.40 7.89
CA ASN A 61 30.10 0.82 7.36
C ASN A 61 29.59 -0.29 8.31
N SER A 62 29.32 0.04 9.57
CA SER A 62 28.95 -0.87 10.66
C SER A 62 27.62 -0.47 11.31
N ILE A 63 26.94 -1.47 11.89
CA ILE A 63 25.75 -1.28 12.72
C ILE A 63 26.20 -1.02 14.15
N ILE A 64 25.69 0.02 14.81
CA ILE A 64 25.95 0.24 16.24
C ILE A 64 24.87 -0.48 17.04
N VAL A 65 25.29 -1.38 17.94
CA VAL A 65 24.42 -2.22 18.76
C VAL A 65 24.46 -1.71 20.20
N SER A 66 23.29 -1.56 20.82
CA SER A 66 23.21 -1.18 22.23
C SER A 66 23.82 -2.26 23.12
N SER A 67 24.52 -1.84 24.19
CA SER A 67 25.00 -2.73 25.26
C SER A 67 23.91 -3.67 25.82
N ARG A 68 22.63 -3.25 25.77
CA ARG A 68 21.46 -4.03 26.23
C ARG A 68 21.12 -5.23 25.34
N GLN A 69 21.54 -5.20 24.08
CA GLN A 69 21.29 -6.29 23.13
C GLN A 69 22.41 -7.34 23.14
N ARG A 70 23.36 -7.24 24.09
CA ARG A 70 24.37 -8.29 24.28
C ARG A 70 23.70 -9.62 24.58
N GLY A 71 24.07 -10.65 23.83
CA GLY A 71 23.53 -12.00 23.96
C GLY A 71 22.27 -12.28 23.15
N ASN A 72 21.72 -11.29 22.43
CA ASN A 72 20.59 -11.52 21.54
C ASN A 72 20.99 -12.48 20.40
N PRO A 73 20.25 -13.59 20.17
CA PRO A 73 20.59 -14.57 19.14
C PRO A 73 20.69 -13.99 17.73
N LEU A 74 19.97 -12.90 17.42
CA LEU A 74 20.01 -12.28 16.09
C LEU A 74 21.41 -11.80 15.71
N LEU A 75 22.24 -11.41 16.69
CA LEU A 75 23.62 -10.97 16.44
C LEU A 75 24.50 -12.05 15.81
N LYS A 76 24.17 -13.34 16.01
CA LYS A 76 24.89 -14.47 15.39
C LYS A 76 24.62 -14.61 13.89
N HIS A 77 23.52 -14.03 13.43
CA HIS A 77 23.07 -14.11 12.04
C HIS A 77 23.46 -12.87 11.22
N ILE A 78 23.93 -11.80 11.86
CA ILE A 78 24.51 -10.65 11.15
C ILE A 78 25.91 -11.04 10.67
N ARG A 79 26.08 -11.19 9.34
CA ARG A 79 27.33 -11.64 8.71
C ARG A 79 27.80 -10.72 7.60
N ASN A 80 26.87 -10.07 6.90
CA ASN A 80 27.19 -9.25 5.73
C ASN A 80 27.67 -7.85 6.10
N VAL A 81 27.42 -7.42 7.34
CA VAL A 81 27.70 -6.09 7.84
C VAL A 81 28.39 -6.20 9.20
N PRO A 82 29.53 -5.53 9.43
CA PRO A 82 30.18 -5.51 10.74
C PRO A 82 29.30 -4.77 11.75
N TYR A 83 29.37 -5.14 13.03
CA TYR A 83 28.70 -4.40 14.09
C TYR A 83 29.64 -4.09 15.25
N GLU A 84 29.40 -2.95 15.90
CA GLU A 84 30.17 -2.48 17.04
C GLU A 84 29.21 -2.18 18.20
N TYR A 85 29.64 -2.41 19.44
CA TYR A 85 28.82 -2.03 20.60
C TYR A 85 29.01 -0.55 20.90
N GLY A 86 27.89 0.16 21.11
CA GLY A 86 27.89 1.56 21.51
C GLY A 86 26.79 1.87 22.51
N GLU A 87 26.98 2.95 23.25
CA GLU A 87 25.96 3.47 24.15
C GLU A 87 24.95 4.29 23.34
N ILE A 88 23.81 3.65 23.03
CA ILE A 88 22.72 4.23 22.24
C ILE A 88 21.36 4.00 22.92
N VAL A 89 20.44 4.95 22.69
CA VAL A 89 19.07 4.90 23.21
C VAL A 89 18.22 3.86 22.48
N ALA A 90 18.39 3.75 21.17
CA ALA A 90 17.82 2.67 20.36
C ALA A 90 18.50 1.32 20.64
N ASP A 91 18.02 0.23 20.04
CA ASP A 91 18.66 -1.08 20.18
C ASP A 91 19.71 -1.30 19.09
N TYR A 92 19.42 -0.83 17.88
CA TYR A 92 20.28 -0.91 16.72
C TYR A 92 20.28 0.43 15.97
N LEU A 93 21.46 0.93 15.62
CA LEU A 93 21.62 2.09 14.77
C LEU A 93 22.16 1.62 13.41
N MET A 94 21.36 1.82 12.37
CA MET A 94 21.65 1.32 11.02
C MET A 94 22.14 2.45 10.10
N GLY A 95 22.02 3.70 10.50
CA GLY A 95 22.53 4.84 9.73
C GLY A 95 22.51 6.11 10.56
N ALA A 96 22.87 7.24 9.94
CA ALA A 96 22.92 8.52 10.65
C ALA A 96 21.55 8.97 11.19
N THR A 97 20.48 8.70 10.44
CA THR A 97 19.10 9.12 10.78
C THR A 97 18.15 7.94 10.99
N THR A 98 18.67 6.70 10.96
CA THR A 98 17.88 5.47 10.94
C THR A 98 18.21 4.59 12.13
N CYS A 99 17.20 4.27 12.92
CA CYS A 99 17.32 3.38 14.08
C CYS A 99 16.30 2.25 14.05
N ALA A 100 16.61 1.15 14.74
CA ALA A 100 15.69 0.07 15.05
C ALA A 100 15.58 -0.16 16.56
N VAL A 101 14.35 -0.42 17.00
CA VAL A 101 14.01 -0.95 18.32
C VAL A 101 13.59 -2.40 18.13
N PHE A 102 14.16 -3.30 18.92
CA PHE A 102 13.87 -4.73 18.83
C PHE A 102 12.89 -5.15 19.93
N LEU A 103 11.90 -5.94 19.53
CA LEU A 103 10.91 -6.51 20.44
C LEU A 103 10.61 -7.95 20.00
N SER A 104 10.61 -8.89 20.94
CA SER A 104 10.01 -10.21 20.72
C SER A 104 8.57 -10.19 21.20
N MET A 105 7.69 -10.91 20.51
CA MET A 105 6.29 -11.02 20.92
C MET A 105 6.12 -11.72 22.27
N ARG A 106 6.89 -12.79 22.52
CA ARG A 106 6.91 -13.47 23.83
C ARG A 106 7.28 -12.50 24.94
N TYR A 107 8.23 -11.60 24.68
CA TYR A 107 8.60 -10.56 25.64
C TYR A 107 7.50 -9.51 25.83
N HIS A 108 6.85 -9.09 24.73
CA HIS A 108 5.73 -8.14 24.79
C HIS A 108 4.55 -8.68 25.60
N ARG A 109 4.25 -9.98 25.49
CA ARG A 109 3.21 -10.63 26.32
C ARG A 109 3.51 -10.55 27.81
N LEU A 110 4.78 -10.67 28.19
CA LEU A 110 5.19 -10.58 29.58
C LEU A 110 5.25 -9.12 30.07
N ASN A 111 5.67 -8.19 29.21
CA ASN A 111 5.88 -6.79 29.55
C ASN A 111 5.23 -5.85 28.51
N PRO A 112 3.89 -5.67 28.54
CA PRO A 112 3.19 -4.86 27.55
C PRO A 112 3.55 -3.36 27.64
N GLN A 113 3.90 -2.85 28.83
CA GLN A 113 4.26 -1.45 29.05
C GLN A 113 5.66 -1.09 28.52
N TYR A 114 6.54 -2.07 28.34
CA TYR A 114 7.94 -1.86 27.93
C TYR A 114 8.05 -1.05 26.64
N ILE A 115 7.25 -1.37 25.63
CA ILE A 115 7.36 -0.68 24.33
C ILE A 115 6.98 0.80 24.45
N HIS A 116 5.99 1.14 25.26
CA HIS A 116 5.57 2.53 25.45
C HIS A 116 6.67 3.36 26.12
N GLU A 117 7.31 2.81 27.16
CA GLU A 117 8.44 3.46 27.83
C GLU A 117 9.65 3.61 26.90
N ARG A 118 9.96 2.57 26.13
CA ARG A 118 11.07 2.60 25.18
C ARG A 118 10.86 3.66 24.09
N LEU A 119 9.64 3.79 23.59
CA LEU A 119 9.29 4.82 22.60
C LEU A 119 9.36 6.23 23.19
N LYS A 120 8.96 6.41 24.45
CA LYS A 120 9.09 7.68 25.16
C LYS A 120 10.55 8.10 25.30
N LEU A 121 11.44 7.16 25.62
CA LEU A 121 12.88 7.41 25.71
C LEU A 121 13.51 7.71 24.35
N LEU A 122 13.09 7.01 23.29
CA LEU A 122 13.59 7.23 21.93
C LEU A 122 13.19 8.61 21.37
N GLY A 123 11.97 9.06 21.69
CA GLY A 123 11.43 10.31 21.20
C GLY A 123 11.42 10.39 19.66
N GLN A 124 11.71 11.58 19.14
CA GLN A 124 11.81 11.88 17.70
C GLN A 124 13.26 12.16 17.27
N GLN A 125 14.23 11.49 17.89
CA GLN A 125 15.66 11.69 17.60
C GLN A 125 16.09 11.21 16.21
N TYR A 126 15.29 10.34 15.57
CA TYR A 126 15.61 9.71 14.30
C TYR A 126 14.47 9.93 13.30
N GLN A 127 14.82 10.13 12.04
CA GLN A 127 13.86 10.33 10.96
C GLN A 127 13.14 9.02 10.62
N LEU A 128 13.91 7.93 10.48
CA LEU A 128 13.36 6.60 10.26
C LEU A 128 13.51 5.76 11.52
N ARG A 129 12.37 5.40 12.11
CA ARG A 129 12.28 4.60 13.33
C ARG A 129 11.60 3.29 13.01
N VAL A 130 12.37 2.21 13.04
CA VAL A 130 11.88 0.87 12.72
C VAL A 130 11.60 0.12 14.01
N LEU A 131 10.39 -0.42 14.15
CA LEU A 131 10.08 -1.40 15.19
C LEU A 131 10.27 -2.80 14.59
N LEU A 132 11.38 -3.44 14.91
CA LEU A 132 11.69 -4.80 14.49
C LEU A 132 11.06 -5.79 15.46
N LEU A 133 9.96 -6.41 15.04
CA LEU A 133 9.18 -7.34 15.84
C LEU A 133 9.47 -8.79 15.43
N GLN A 134 10.03 -9.57 16.37
CA GLN A 134 10.21 -11.00 16.19
C GLN A 134 8.96 -11.77 16.65
N ILE A 135 8.38 -12.55 15.73
CA ILE A 135 7.25 -13.44 15.96
C ILE A 135 7.77 -14.80 16.44
N ASP A 136 7.75 -15.02 17.75
CA ASP A 136 8.21 -16.25 18.42
C ASP A 136 7.07 -16.99 19.15
N VAL A 137 5.82 -16.74 18.74
CA VAL A 137 4.60 -17.24 19.35
C VAL A 137 3.66 -17.77 18.26
N SER A 138 2.95 -18.86 18.53
CA SER A 138 2.06 -19.52 17.55
C SER A 138 0.83 -18.70 17.14
N ASP A 139 0.26 -17.88 18.04
CA ASP A 139 -0.89 -17.03 17.75
C ASP A 139 -0.53 -15.55 17.99
N PRO A 140 -0.05 -14.81 16.96
CA PRO A 140 0.36 -13.41 17.04
C PRO A 140 -0.78 -12.38 16.97
N HIS A 141 -2.00 -12.79 16.61
CA HIS A 141 -2.97 -11.87 15.99
C HIS A 141 -3.39 -10.71 16.89
N LYS A 142 -3.62 -10.96 18.19
CA LYS A 142 -4.08 -9.95 19.14
C LYS A 142 -2.99 -8.92 19.45
N GLU A 143 -1.79 -9.39 19.77
CA GLU A 143 -0.65 -8.54 20.09
C GLU A 143 -0.20 -7.73 18.88
N LEU A 144 -0.18 -8.36 17.69
CA LEU A 144 0.18 -7.70 16.46
C LEU A 144 -0.80 -6.57 16.12
N GLN A 145 -2.10 -6.76 16.34
CA GLN A 145 -3.09 -5.70 16.14
C GLN A 145 -2.82 -4.49 17.06
N GLN A 146 -2.49 -4.73 18.33
CA GLN A 146 -2.16 -3.67 19.28
C GLN A 146 -0.85 -2.97 18.89
N LEU A 147 0.21 -3.72 18.60
CA LEU A 147 1.51 -3.17 18.20
C LEU A 147 1.43 -2.41 16.87
N SER A 148 0.58 -2.84 15.93
CA SER A 148 0.34 -2.11 14.68
C SER A 148 -0.30 -0.76 14.95
N ARG A 149 -1.29 -0.70 15.84
CA ARG A 149 -1.90 0.57 16.26
C ARG A 149 -0.88 1.49 16.92
N VAL A 150 -0.07 0.96 17.84
CA VAL A 150 1.01 1.72 18.50
C VAL A 150 2.03 2.24 17.48
N SER A 151 2.40 1.42 16.49
CA SER A 151 3.36 1.80 15.45
C SER A 151 2.86 2.97 14.60
N VAL A 152 1.58 2.96 14.22
CA VAL A 152 0.96 4.07 13.48
C VAL A 152 0.87 5.32 14.35
N MET A 153 0.44 5.20 15.61
CA MET A 153 0.31 6.35 16.52
C MET A 153 1.64 7.01 16.87
N ALA A 154 2.74 6.25 16.86
CA ALA A 154 4.07 6.72 17.20
C ALA A 154 4.95 7.03 15.96
N ASP A 155 4.39 7.01 14.75
CA ASP A 155 5.09 7.16 13.46
C ASP A 155 6.33 6.26 13.33
N LEU A 156 6.11 4.95 13.53
CA LEU A 156 7.12 3.90 13.38
C LEU A 156 6.81 3.01 12.18
N THR A 157 7.85 2.52 11.54
CA THR A 157 7.73 1.45 10.55
C THR A 157 7.80 0.10 11.26
N LEU A 158 6.70 -0.64 11.28
CA LEU A 158 6.66 -2.00 11.82
C LEU A 158 7.26 -2.99 10.81
N MET A 159 8.31 -3.70 11.21
CA MET A 159 8.93 -4.78 10.44
C MET A 159 8.80 -6.10 11.19
N LEU A 160 8.17 -7.08 10.53
CA LEU A 160 7.93 -8.41 11.10
C LEU A 160 9.04 -9.37 10.68
N ALA A 161 9.50 -10.19 11.62
CA ALA A 161 10.44 -11.27 11.37
C ALA A 161 9.97 -12.56 12.06
N TRP A 162 9.89 -13.67 11.33
CA TRP A 162 9.48 -14.97 11.84
C TRP A 162 10.62 -15.75 12.48
N SER A 163 11.86 -15.27 12.33
CA SER A 163 13.04 -15.85 12.94
C SER A 163 14.08 -14.78 13.30
N ALA A 164 15.02 -15.14 14.16
CA ALA A 164 16.16 -14.28 14.48
C ALA A 164 17.08 -14.05 13.26
N GLU A 165 17.11 -14.99 12.32
CA GLU A 165 17.86 -14.88 11.06
C GLU A 165 17.22 -13.83 10.14
N GLU A 166 15.90 -13.86 9.97
CA GLU A 166 15.18 -12.84 9.21
C GLU A 166 15.34 -11.46 9.84
N ALA A 167 15.25 -11.37 11.17
CA ALA A 167 15.46 -10.12 11.89
C ALA A 167 16.85 -9.52 11.62
N ALA A 168 17.90 -10.36 11.67
CA ALA A 168 19.26 -9.95 11.33
C ALA A 168 19.37 -9.50 9.87
N ARG A 169 18.73 -10.24 8.94
CA ARG A 169 18.73 -9.90 7.52
C ARG A 169 18.08 -8.56 7.24
N VAL A 170 16.99 -8.24 7.95
CA VAL A 170 16.33 -6.92 7.86
C VAL A 170 17.30 -5.81 8.26
N LEU A 171 18.02 -5.96 9.38
CA LEU A 171 19.02 -4.97 9.83
C LEU A 171 20.15 -4.79 8.80
N GLU A 172 20.65 -5.89 8.23
CA GLU A 172 21.68 -5.85 7.18
C GLU A 172 21.19 -5.08 5.95
N VAL A 173 19.96 -5.36 5.49
CA VAL A 173 19.37 -4.71 4.32
C VAL A 173 19.24 -3.21 4.57
N TYR A 174 18.75 -2.78 5.74
CA TYR A 174 18.68 -1.36 6.05
C TYR A 174 20.05 -0.68 6.00
N LYS A 175 21.10 -1.30 6.54
CA LYS A 175 22.45 -0.74 6.46
C LYS A 175 22.98 -0.70 5.03
N MET A 176 22.82 -1.79 4.27
CA MET A 176 23.30 -1.89 2.90
C MET A 176 22.63 -0.87 1.96
N PHE A 177 21.41 -0.45 2.27
CA PHE A 177 20.64 0.49 1.46
C PHE A 177 20.78 1.95 1.92
N GLU A 178 21.57 2.26 2.95
CA GLU A 178 21.73 3.63 3.47
C GLU A 178 22.18 4.64 2.39
N HIS A 179 23.07 4.22 1.49
CA HIS A 179 23.60 5.07 0.41
C HIS A 179 23.14 4.65 -0.99
N LYS A 180 22.20 3.70 -1.08
CA LYS A 180 21.77 3.16 -2.37
C LYS A 180 20.73 4.08 -3.00
N PRO A 181 20.91 4.53 -4.25
CA PRO A 181 19.92 5.35 -4.92
C PRO A 181 18.62 4.56 -5.17
N PRO A 182 17.47 5.26 -5.38
CA PRO A 182 16.15 4.64 -5.55
C PRO A 182 15.97 3.89 -6.89
N ASP A 183 17.05 3.65 -7.66
CA ASP A 183 17.04 3.03 -8.98
C ASP A 183 16.28 1.69 -9.06
N LEU A 184 16.26 0.94 -7.94
CA LEU A 184 15.53 -0.33 -7.86
C LEU A 184 14.00 -0.15 -7.81
N ILE A 185 13.53 1.01 -7.35
CA ILE A 185 12.11 1.33 -7.16
C ILE A 185 11.57 2.15 -8.34
N MET A 186 12.46 2.87 -9.04
CA MET A 186 12.07 3.64 -10.21
C MET A 186 11.56 2.73 -11.33
N GLU A 187 10.51 3.19 -12.02
CA GLU A 187 10.01 2.53 -13.21
C GLU A 187 11.15 2.42 -14.22
N ARG A 188 11.46 1.18 -14.63
CA ARG A 188 12.38 0.94 -15.74
C ARG A 188 11.69 1.40 -17.01
N GLN A 189 11.91 2.66 -17.37
CA GLN A 189 11.41 3.17 -18.63
C GLN A 189 11.94 2.28 -19.76
N HIS A 190 11.02 1.65 -20.49
CA HIS A 190 11.40 0.93 -21.69
C HIS A 190 12.09 1.91 -22.65
N THR A 191 13.33 1.58 -23.03
CA THR A 191 14.20 2.43 -23.85
C THR A 191 13.72 2.55 -25.30
N SER A 192 12.93 1.58 -25.76
CA SER A 192 12.39 1.54 -27.13
C SER A 192 10.94 2.00 -27.17
N THR A 193 10.64 2.92 -28.09
CA THR A 193 9.29 3.38 -28.43
C THR A 193 8.36 2.20 -28.76
N THR A 194 8.89 1.17 -29.44
CA THR A 194 8.12 -0.02 -29.80
C THR A 194 7.62 -0.76 -28.56
N LEU A 195 8.43 -0.86 -27.52
CA LEU A 195 8.03 -1.52 -26.27
C LEU A 195 6.95 -0.72 -25.53
N ARG A 196 7.05 0.61 -25.53
CA ARG A 196 6.00 1.50 -24.97
C ARG A 196 4.68 1.34 -25.73
N LEU A 197 4.73 1.20 -27.04
CA LEU A 197 3.54 0.95 -27.87
C LEU A 197 2.94 -0.43 -27.60
N ILE A 198 3.77 -1.46 -27.47
CA ILE A 198 3.31 -2.82 -27.12
C ILE A 198 2.62 -2.81 -25.76
N GLU A 199 3.19 -2.14 -24.77
CA GLU A 199 2.60 -2.02 -23.44
C GLU A 199 1.28 -1.23 -23.46
N ALA A 200 1.23 -0.13 -24.20
CA ALA A 200 0.00 0.64 -24.40
C ALA A 200 -1.10 -0.19 -25.06
N LEU A 201 -0.79 -0.98 -26.09
CA LEU A 201 -1.76 -1.87 -26.75
C LEU A 201 -2.17 -3.06 -25.85
N THR A 202 -1.25 -3.56 -25.02
CA THR A 202 -1.53 -4.67 -24.07
C THR A 202 -2.40 -4.20 -22.90
N SER A 203 -2.52 -2.89 -22.66
CA SER A 203 -3.48 -2.34 -21.68
C SER A 203 -4.95 -2.62 -22.05
N VAL A 204 -5.24 -2.85 -23.34
CA VAL A 204 -6.58 -3.18 -23.81
C VAL A 204 -6.91 -4.63 -23.46
N HIS A 205 -8.03 -4.81 -22.76
CA HIS A 205 -8.51 -6.14 -22.39
C HIS A 205 -8.66 -7.05 -23.63
N ARG A 206 -8.11 -8.28 -23.56
CA ARG A 206 -8.02 -9.31 -24.62
C ARG A 206 -6.87 -9.17 -25.64
N ILE A 207 -6.08 -8.10 -25.57
CA ILE A 207 -4.88 -7.96 -26.42
C ILE A 207 -3.66 -8.45 -25.64
N SER A 208 -2.91 -9.38 -26.24
CA SER A 208 -1.67 -9.91 -25.69
C SER A 208 -0.43 -9.27 -26.33
N ARG A 209 0.75 -9.45 -25.70
CA ARG A 209 2.03 -8.97 -26.27
C ARG A 209 2.27 -9.44 -27.73
N PRO A 210 2.07 -10.73 -28.07
CA PRO A 210 2.18 -11.18 -29.46
C PRO A 210 1.21 -10.46 -30.40
N ASP A 211 -0.04 -10.26 -29.99
CA ASP A 211 -1.03 -9.56 -30.81
C ASP A 211 -0.61 -8.10 -31.08
N ALA A 212 -0.12 -7.40 -30.05
CA ALA A 212 0.38 -6.03 -30.17
C ALA A 212 1.61 -5.94 -31.09
N MET A 213 2.51 -6.92 -31.03
CA MET A 213 3.66 -7.00 -31.94
C MET A 213 3.22 -7.20 -33.39
N THR A 214 2.23 -8.08 -33.62
CA THR A 214 1.65 -8.33 -34.95
C THR A 214 0.96 -7.08 -35.49
N LEU A 215 0.17 -6.37 -34.67
CA LEU A 215 -0.49 -5.12 -35.08
C LEU A 215 0.53 -4.05 -35.48
N LEU A 216 1.58 -3.87 -34.69
CA LEU A 216 2.63 -2.91 -34.99
C LEU A 216 3.43 -3.30 -36.24
N SER A 217 3.63 -4.59 -36.48
CA SER A 217 4.35 -5.08 -37.67
C SER A 217 3.52 -4.94 -38.95
N ASN A 218 2.19 -5.11 -38.86
CA ASN A 218 1.29 -5.02 -40.01
C ASN A 218 0.90 -3.57 -40.36
N PHE A 219 0.59 -2.74 -39.37
CA PHE A 219 0.14 -1.35 -39.59
C PHE A 219 1.26 -0.30 -39.48
N GLY A 220 2.43 -0.67 -38.95
CA GLY A 220 3.62 0.18 -38.85
C GLY A 220 3.54 1.33 -37.83
N SER A 221 2.35 1.85 -37.55
CA SER A 221 2.12 2.98 -36.64
C SER A 221 0.86 2.79 -35.80
N LEU A 222 0.83 3.43 -34.62
CA LEU A 222 -0.37 3.45 -33.78
C LEU A 222 -1.53 4.16 -34.48
N GLU A 223 -1.24 5.21 -35.25
CA GLU A 223 -2.24 5.91 -36.07
C GLU A 223 -2.90 4.97 -37.08
N GLY A 224 -2.12 4.11 -37.73
CA GLY A 224 -2.63 3.08 -38.63
C GLY A 224 -3.58 2.12 -37.93
N ILE A 225 -3.26 1.70 -36.70
CA ILE A 225 -4.12 0.82 -35.89
C ILE A 225 -5.42 1.53 -35.48
N VAL A 226 -5.35 2.81 -35.13
CA VAL A 226 -6.53 3.60 -34.71
C VAL A 226 -7.48 3.84 -35.88
N LYS A 227 -6.97 4.11 -37.08
CA LYS A 227 -7.80 4.36 -38.27
C LYS A 227 -8.35 3.07 -38.93
N ALA A 228 -7.79 1.92 -38.59
CA ALA A 228 -8.16 0.65 -39.19
C ALA A 228 -9.61 0.24 -38.87
N SER A 229 -10.28 -0.37 -39.85
CA SER A 229 -11.59 -0.96 -39.66
C SER A 229 -11.52 -2.29 -38.90
N ILE A 230 -12.65 -2.73 -38.33
CA ILE A 230 -12.74 -4.02 -37.61
C ILE A 230 -12.31 -5.21 -38.51
N GLN A 231 -12.56 -5.12 -39.82
CA GLN A 231 -12.22 -6.16 -40.79
C GLN A 231 -10.71 -6.21 -41.06
N GLU A 232 -10.06 -5.06 -41.20
CA GLU A 232 -8.60 -4.97 -41.37
C GLU A 232 -7.86 -5.46 -40.12
N LEU A 233 -8.37 -5.11 -38.92
CA LEU A 233 -7.84 -5.61 -37.66
C LEU A 233 -7.99 -7.15 -37.54
N SER A 234 -9.09 -7.71 -38.05
CA SER A 234 -9.33 -9.16 -38.06
C SER A 234 -8.51 -9.92 -39.11
N THR A 235 -7.92 -9.21 -40.08
CA THR A 235 -7.05 -9.78 -41.10
C THR A 235 -5.65 -10.12 -40.54
N CYS A 236 -5.29 -9.52 -39.40
CA CYS A 236 -4.01 -9.77 -38.75
C CYS A 236 -3.94 -11.19 -38.15
N PRO A 237 -2.83 -11.92 -38.36
CA PRO A 237 -2.71 -13.28 -37.85
C PRO A 237 -2.77 -13.30 -36.31
N GLY A 238 -3.65 -14.15 -35.76
CA GLY A 238 -3.86 -14.28 -34.30
C GLY A 238 -4.86 -13.31 -33.68
N ILE A 239 -5.40 -12.37 -34.48
CA ILE A 239 -6.43 -11.43 -34.05
C ILE A 239 -7.79 -11.87 -34.58
N GLY A 240 -8.51 -12.61 -33.74
CA GLY A 240 -9.88 -13.00 -34.04
C GLY A 240 -10.86 -11.82 -33.96
N PRO A 241 -12.09 -12.00 -34.46
CA PRO A 241 -13.10 -10.94 -34.56
C PRO A 241 -13.43 -10.32 -33.19
N GLN A 242 -13.45 -11.12 -32.13
CA GLN A 242 -13.70 -10.63 -30.77
C GLN A 242 -12.59 -9.70 -30.25
N LYS A 243 -11.32 -9.98 -30.60
CA LYS A 243 -10.19 -9.12 -30.23
C LYS A 243 -10.24 -7.82 -31.03
N ALA A 244 -10.52 -7.92 -32.33
CA ALA A 244 -10.63 -6.76 -33.22
C ALA A 244 -11.79 -5.84 -32.80
N GLU A 245 -12.97 -6.38 -32.52
CA GLU A 245 -14.13 -5.62 -32.05
C GLU A 245 -13.84 -4.95 -30.69
N LYS A 246 -13.18 -5.67 -29.76
CA LYS A 246 -12.83 -5.09 -28.47
C LYS A 246 -11.79 -3.97 -28.57
N LEU A 247 -10.79 -4.15 -29.43
CA LEU A 247 -9.79 -3.11 -29.70
C LEU A 247 -10.43 -1.89 -30.34
N TYR A 248 -11.23 -2.08 -31.39
CA TYR A 248 -11.90 -1.00 -32.11
C TYR A 248 -12.86 -0.23 -31.20
N SER A 249 -13.69 -0.94 -30.43
CA SER A 249 -14.60 -0.31 -29.47
C SER A 249 -13.85 0.46 -28.39
N THR A 250 -12.73 -0.04 -27.87
CA THR A 250 -11.94 0.65 -26.85
C THR A 250 -11.30 1.94 -27.40
N LEU A 251 -10.85 1.95 -28.66
CA LEU A 251 -10.23 3.11 -29.28
C LEU A 251 -11.22 4.20 -29.70
N HIS A 252 -12.45 3.81 -30.10
CA HIS A 252 -13.45 4.73 -30.63
C HIS A 252 -14.58 5.05 -29.65
N MET A 253 -14.58 4.45 -28.46
CA MET A 253 -15.59 4.75 -27.44
C MET A 253 -15.44 6.19 -26.94
N PRO A 254 -16.52 6.99 -26.95
CA PRO A 254 -16.46 8.35 -26.43
C PRO A 254 -16.18 8.32 -24.93
N TYR A 255 -15.25 9.17 -24.48
CA TYR A 255 -14.86 9.27 -23.07
C TYR A 255 -16.03 9.73 -22.17
N ALA A 256 -16.87 10.64 -22.67
CA ALA A 256 -18.09 11.06 -21.99
C ALA A 256 -19.29 10.28 -22.52
N LYS A 257 -20.18 9.83 -21.62
CA LYS A 257 -21.54 9.50 -22.02
C LYS A 257 -22.11 10.75 -22.66
N GLN A 258 -22.39 10.71 -23.97
CA GLN A 258 -23.19 11.73 -24.60
C GLN A 258 -24.47 11.85 -23.77
N GLY A 259 -24.70 13.04 -23.21
CA GLY A 259 -25.79 13.28 -22.26
C GLY A 259 -27.09 12.74 -22.85
N GLY A 260 -27.67 11.76 -22.18
CA GLY A 260 -29.01 11.31 -22.53
C GLY A 260 -29.96 12.48 -22.33
N SER A 261 -30.45 13.05 -23.42
CA SER A 261 -31.77 13.66 -23.41
C SER A 261 -32.74 12.62 -22.87
N THR A 262 -33.46 12.97 -21.82
CA THR A 262 -34.63 12.26 -21.31
C THR A 262 -35.56 11.93 -22.47
N ALA A 263 -35.57 10.67 -22.92
CA ALA A 263 -36.53 10.19 -23.91
C ALA A 263 -36.85 8.70 -23.65
N THR A 264 -38.06 8.51 -23.13
CA THR A 264 -38.94 7.36 -23.40
C THR A 264 -38.63 6.03 -22.71
N ARG A 265 -38.97 5.96 -21.42
CA ARG A 265 -39.67 4.77 -20.88
C ARG A 265 -41.16 4.96 -21.12
N LEU A 266 -41.72 4.44 -22.22
CA LEU A 266 -43.15 4.17 -22.35
C LEU A 266 -43.38 3.18 -23.52
N ALA A 267 -44.20 2.16 -23.25
CA ALA A 267 -44.61 1.01 -24.07
C ALA A 267 -43.47 0.01 -24.37
N THR A 268 -43.52 -1.24 -23.92
CA THR A 268 -44.59 -2.20 -24.24
C THR A 268 -44.85 -3.17 -23.08
N SER A 269 -45.96 -2.99 -22.36
CA SER A 269 -46.71 -4.11 -21.82
C SER A 269 -47.68 -4.57 -22.91
N ALA A 270 -47.50 -5.79 -23.43
CA ALA A 270 -48.53 -6.65 -24.05
C ALA A 270 -47.87 -7.64 -25.01
N ILE A 271 -47.29 -8.72 -24.48
CA ILE A 271 -47.44 -10.06 -25.05
C ILE A 271 -47.47 -11.05 -23.88
N SER A 272 -48.64 -11.20 -23.27
CA SER A 272 -49.03 -12.43 -22.58
C SER A 272 -50.04 -13.12 -23.47
N HIS A 273 -49.67 -14.24 -24.09
CA HIS A 273 -50.51 -15.41 -24.42
C HIS A 273 -49.86 -16.22 -25.55
N ALA A 274 -49.01 -17.19 -25.20
CA ALA A 274 -48.86 -18.47 -25.88
C ALA A 274 -47.73 -19.30 -25.24
N PHE A 275 -48.02 -20.00 -24.13
CA PHE A 275 -47.93 -21.45 -24.08
C PHE A 275 -48.26 -21.94 -22.67
N SER A 276 -49.42 -22.58 -22.59
CA SER A 276 -49.93 -23.31 -21.44
C SER A 276 -49.31 -24.71 -21.39
N GLY A 277 -48.85 -25.11 -20.21
CA GLY A 277 -49.03 -26.47 -19.69
C GLY A 277 -48.07 -27.56 -20.16
N LYS A 278 -47.15 -27.98 -19.27
CA LYS A 278 -47.15 -29.31 -18.64
C LYS A 278 -45.92 -29.49 -17.72
N GLU A 279 -46.14 -29.35 -16.42
CA GLU A 279 -45.38 -30.09 -15.41
C GLU A 279 -45.92 -31.53 -15.34
N LYS A 280 -45.02 -32.51 -15.30
CA LYS A 280 -45.29 -33.81 -14.69
C LYS A 280 -44.07 -34.25 -13.89
N GLN A 281 -44.27 -34.32 -12.57
CA GLN A 281 -43.51 -35.16 -11.65
C GLN A 281 -43.60 -36.62 -12.09
N LEU A 282 -42.54 -37.41 -11.85
CA LEU A 282 -42.72 -38.81 -11.48
C LEU A 282 -41.56 -39.31 -10.62
N SER A 283 -41.92 -39.72 -9.42
CA SER A 283 -41.13 -40.43 -8.42
C SER A 283 -41.29 -41.95 -8.54
N VAL A 284 -40.18 -42.67 -8.30
CA VAL A 284 -40.05 -44.00 -7.65
C VAL A 284 -40.70 -45.22 -8.33
N ASN A 285 -39.88 -46.24 -8.64
CA ASN A 285 -40.18 -47.57 -8.12
C ASN A 285 -38.96 -48.52 -7.99
N THR A 286 -38.84 -49.06 -6.77
CA THR A 286 -38.06 -50.21 -6.33
C THR A 286 -38.63 -51.52 -6.88
N GLY A 287 -37.78 -52.45 -7.31
CA GLY A 287 -38.16 -53.81 -7.73
C GLY A 287 -37.11 -54.84 -7.35
N LYS A 288 -37.44 -55.64 -6.33
CA LYS A 288 -36.68 -56.74 -5.72
C LYS A 288 -36.91 -58.03 -6.52
N LYS A 289 -35.86 -58.83 -6.81
CA LYS A 289 -35.96 -60.25 -7.18
C LYS A 289 -34.80 -61.05 -6.56
N THR A 290 -35.18 -61.97 -5.68
CA THR A 290 -34.47 -63.18 -5.18
C THR A 290 -34.56 -64.28 -6.27
N SER A 291 -33.86 -65.43 -6.31
CA SER A 291 -32.81 -66.15 -5.56
C SER A 291 -32.34 -67.32 -6.47
N ASP A 292 -31.36 -68.11 -5.97
CA ASP A 292 -30.85 -69.42 -6.46
C ASP A 292 -29.64 -69.31 -7.40
N GLY A 293 -28.49 -69.98 -7.23
CA GLY A 293 -28.04 -71.00 -6.29
C GLY A 293 -26.96 -71.87 -6.95
N CYS A 294 -25.85 -72.10 -6.25
CA CYS A 294 -24.92 -73.27 -6.32
C CYS A 294 -23.61 -73.24 -7.14
N ALA A 295 -22.57 -73.77 -6.44
CA ALA A 295 -21.31 -74.41 -6.86
C ALA A 295 -20.01 -73.56 -7.06
N GLY A 296 -19.01 -73.79 -6.18
CA GLY A 296 -17.57 -73.47 -6.36
C GLY A 296 -16.82 -74.59 -7.11
N PRO A 297 -15.51 -74.88 -6.85
CA PRO A 297 -14.51 -74.23 -5.97
C PRO A 297 -13.10 -74.05 -6.63
N SER A 298 -12.08 -73.76 -5.79
CA SER A 298 -10.61 -73.95 -5.99
C SER A 298 -9.87 -72.85 -6.78
N SER A 299 -8.61 -72.45 -6.56
CA SER A 299 -7.50 -72.83 -5.67
C SER A 299 -6.35 -71.81 -5.88
N VAL A 300 -5.55 -71.47 -4.84
CA VAL A 300 -4.08 -71.67 -4.74
C VAL A 300 -3.15 -70.51 -5.20
N THR A 301 -2.35 -70.02 -4.23
CA THR A 301 -0.97 -69.44 -4.26
C THR A 301 -0.62 -68.37 -5.31
N SER A 302 0.09 -67.29 -4.99
CA SER A 302 1.32 -67.13 -4.20
C SER A 302 1.44 -65.70 -3.67
#